data_AF-A0A9E3CZW9-F1
#
_entry.id   AF-A0A9E3CZW9-F1
#
_cell.length_a   1.000
_cell.length_b   1.000
_cell.length_c   1.000
_cell.angle_alpha   90.00
_cell.angle_beta   90.00
_cell.angle_gamma   90.00
#
_symmetry.space_group_name_H-M   'P 1'
#
loop_
_entity.id
_entity.type
_entity.pdbx_description
1 polymer ?
#
loop_
_entity_poly.entity_id
_entity_poly.type
_entity_poly.pdbx_seq_one_letter_code
_entity_poly.pdbx_strand_id
1 'polypeptide(L)'
;MNETTPEPTELPTHAPADVPTAAPAATPDAAPDAAPDAAPTDVGAQLKALFPALFTGGHKPLKLRIQADIQERAPGQFTKAQLSAFFRRYTGNTGYLIALTKAKTRFDLDGQEAGELSEEHLAAAREELARRRNLKNERIAAEREQENLLVQQRRNRAGLLWDFERTTLTLKNFCTLKGVTEEELPGLLEIARKERAEMPPREERQDRRPDQRRDARAPRAEQQRPRHKPQPRTPR
;
A
#
# COMPACT_ATOMS: atom_id res chain seq x y z
N MET A 1 -9.28 -80.09 -4.85
CA MET A 1 -10.63 -79.51 -4.77
C MET A 1 -10.71 -78.47 -5.87
N ASN A 2 -11.37 -78.83 -6.96
CA ASN A 2 -11.69 -77.98 -8.10
C ASN A 2 -13.09 -77.41 -7.90
N GLU A 3 -13.32 -76.16 -8.30
CA GLU A 3 -14.59 -75.59 -8.76
C GLU A 3 -14.18 -74.33 -9.54
N THR A 4 -14.09 -74.27 -10.87
CA THR A 4 -15.08 -74.49 -11.95
C THR A 4 -16.23 -73.46 -11.92
N THR A 5 -15.96 -72.33 -12.61
CA THR A 5 -16.77 -71.54 -13.57
C THR A 5 -18.30 -71.62 -13.57
N PRO A 6 -18.98 -70.49 -13.86
CA PRO A 6 -19.70 -70.36 -15.14
C PRO A 6 -19.35 -69.02 -15.86
N GLU A 7 -18.96 -68.97 -17.14
CA GLU A 7 -19.77 -69.07 -18.40
C GLU A 7 -20.80 -67.92 -18.54
N PRO A 8 -21.23 -67.52 -19.76
CA PRO A 8 -20.47 -67.15 -20.98
C PRO A 8 -21.16 -66.00 -21.81
N THR A 9 -20.63 -65.70 -23.01
CA THR A 9 -21.35 -65.19 -24.23
C THR A 9 -21.95 -63.77 -24.18
N GLU A 10 -21.78 -62.83 -25.12
CA GLU A 10 -21.71 -62.90 -26.58
C GLU A 10 -20.87 -61.74 -27.18
N LEU A 11 -20.03 -62.11 -28.16
CA LEU A 11 -19.56 -61.30 -29.30
C LEU A 11 -20.56 -61.51 -30.47
N PRO A 12 -20.42 -60.91 -31.69
CA PRO A 12 -19.81 -59.66 -32.15
C PRO A 12 -20.68 -58.94 -33.23
N THR A 13 -20.11 -57.93 -33.90
CA THR A 13 -20.29 -57.58 -35.34
C THR A 13 -21.22 -56.40 -35.66
N HIS A 14 -20.64 -55.24 -36.02
CA HIS A 14 -20.48 -54.88 -37.43
C HIS A 14 -19.44 -53.75 -37.61
N ALA A 15 -18.59 -53.93 -38.61
CA ALA A 15 -17.45 -53.11 -39.02
C ALA A 15 -17.90 -52.04 -40.06
N PRO A 16 -17.04 -51.50 -40.96
CA PRO A 16 -15.64 -51.04 -40.88
C PRO A 16 -15.48 -49.61 -41.49
N ALA A 17 -14.27 -49.03 -41.40
CA ALA A 17 -13.60 -48.11 -42.35
C ALA A 17 -12.60 -47.24 -41.54
N ASP A 18 -11.34 -47.65 -41.36
CA ASP A 18 -10.23 -47.59 -42.32
C ASP A 18 -9.96 -46.18 -42.84
N VAL A 19 -8.99 -45.47 -42.23
CA VAL A 19 -7.77 -44.98 -42.88
C VAL A 19 -6.75 -44.45 -41.84
N PRO A 20 -5.44 -44.48 -42.16
CA PRO A 20 -4.33 -44.47 -41.20
C PRO A 20 -3.90 -43.05 -40.80
N THR A 21 -3.57 -42.85 -39.52
CA THR A 21 -2.83 -41.66 -39.06
C THR A 21 -1.33 -41.96 -39.10
N ALA A 22 -0.67 -41.37 -40.10
CA ALA A 22 0.78 -41.29 -40.17
C ALA A 22 1.30 -40.29 -39.11
N ALA A 23 2.22 -40.76 -38.26
CA ALA A 23 3.14 -39.90 -37.53
C ALA A 23 4.14 -39.27 -38.53
N PRO A 24 4.73 -38.09 -38.26
CA PRO A 24 5.91 -38.12 -37.39
C PRO A 24 6.17 -36.86 -36.53
N ALA A 25 7.02 -37.10 -35.54
CA ALA A 25 8.15 -36.27 -35.10
C ALA A 25 7.96 -34.80 -34.69
N ALA A 26 8.39 -34.57 -33.46
CA ALA A 26 8.74 -33.30 -32.86
C ALA A 26 9.64 -32.41 -33.74
N THR A 27 9.33 -31.11 -33.70
CA THR A 27 10.29 -30.02 -33.85
C THR A 27 9.93 -28.97 -32.78
N PRO A 28 10.81 -28.66 -31.83
CA PRO A 28 10.72 -27.42 -31.07
C PRO A 28 11.65 -26.42 -31.76
N ASP A 29 11.09 -25.60 -32.64
CA ASP A 29 11.79 -24.42 -33.15
C ASP A 29 10.82 -23.24 -33.23
N ALA A 30 11.39 -22.04 -33.08
CA ALA A 30 10.78 -20.71 -33.12
C ALA A 30 10.07 -20.21 -31.84
N ALA A 31 10.90 -19.66 -30.96
CA ALA A 31 10.56 -18.42 -30.24
C ALA A 31 10.06 -17.34 -31.23
N PRO A 32 9.13 -16.45 -30.83
CA PRO A 32 9.08 -15.12 -31.39
C PRO A 32 9.85 -14.20 -30.44
N ASP A 33 11.14 -14.04 -30.73
CA ASP A 33 11.85 -12.87 -30.22
C ASP A 33 11.44 -11.64 -31.03
N ALA A 34 11.30 -10.54 -30.29
CA ALA A 34 11.39 -9.15 -30.71
C ALA A 34 10.53 -8.63 -31.88
N ALA A 35 9.54 -7.83 -31.50
CA ALA A 35 9.61 -6.40 -31.83
C ALA A 35 9.30 -5.55 -30.59
N PRO A 36 10.30 -5.06 -29.84
CA PRO A 36 10.14 -3.91 -28.96
C PRO A 36 10.51 -2.65 -29.76
N ASP A 37 9.86 -2.43 -30.91
CA ASP A 37 10.16 -1.27 -31.75
C ASP A 37 9.20 -0.12 -31.46
N ALA A 38 9.44 0.46 -30.29
CA ALA A 38 9.36 1.88 -30.03
C ALA A 38 10.01 2.05 -28.66
N ALA A 39 11.05 2.89 -28.57
CA ALA A 39 11.42 3.51 -27.30
C ALA A 39 10.14 3.84 -26.52
N PRO A 40 10.09 3.68 -25.17
CA PRO A 40 8.90 3.99 -24.39
C PRO A 40 8.60 5.47 -24.61
N THR A 41 7.85 5.74 -25.66
CA THR A 41 7.48 7.05 -26.07
C THR A 41 6.55 7.42 -24.96
N ASP A 42 6.95 8.41 -24.16
CA ASP A 42 6.17 8.81 -23.02
C ASP A 42 4.86 9.39 -23.57
N VAL A 43 3.88 8.49 -23.71
CA VAL A 43 2.53 8.79 -24.21
C VAL A 43 1.95 9.88 -23.32
N GLY A 44 2.29 9.89 -22.03
CA GLY A 44 1.91 10.95 -21.10
C GLY A 44 2.52 12.30 -21.48
N ALA A 45 3.84 12.36 -21.74
CA ALA A 45 4.50 13.60 -22.16
C ALA A 45 3.95 14.11 -23.50
N GLN A 46 3.70 13.23 -24.47
CA GLN A 46 3.12 13.62 -25.76
C GLN A 46 1.67 14.10 -25.63
N LEU A 47 0.84 13.41 -24.84
CA LEU A 47 -0.53 13.85 -24.55
C LEU A 47 -0.53 15.20 -23.83
N LYS A 48 0.45 15.45 -22.97
CA LYS A 48 0.62 16.75 -22.30
C LYS A 48 1.05 17.85 -23.26
N ALA A 49 1.92 17.55 -24.22
CA ALA A 49 2.33 18.50 -25.25
C ALA A 49 1.17 18.86 -26.20
N LEU A 50 0.35 17.86 -26.60
CA LEU A 50 -0.74 18.05 -27.55
C LEU A 50 -2.02 18.60 -26.91
N PHE A 51 -2.33 18.19 -25.69
CA PHE A 51 -3.56 18.56 -24.98
C PHE A 51 -3.22 19.10 -23.58
N PRO A 52 -2.51 20.25 -23.49
CA PRO A 52 -2.05 20.79 -22.22
C PRO A 52 -3.22 21.17 -21.30
N ALA A 53 -4.36 21.60 -21.84
CA ALA A 53 -5.52 22.00 -21.05
C ALA A 53 -6.07 20.86 -20.15
N LEU A 54 -5.98 19.61 -20.61
CA LEU A 54 -6.47 18.44 -19.89
C LEU A 54 -5.39 17.75 -19.04
N PHE A 55 -4.16 17.63 -19.55
CA PHE A 55 -3.09 16.85 -18.92
C PHE A 55 -2.05 17.68 -18.17
N THR A 56 -2.09 19.02 -18.24
CA THR A 56 -1.20 19.87 -17.43
C THR A 56 -1.82 20.19 -16.09
N GLY A 57 -1.00 20.14 -15.04
CA GLY A 57 -1.41 20.37 -13.66
C GLY A 57 -1.83 19.08 -12.97
N GLY A 58 -2.93 19.15 -12.20
CA GLY A 58 -3.51 17.99 -11.54
C GLY A 58 -4.37 17.14 -12.47
N HIS A 59 -4.73 15.94 -12.01
CA HIS A 59 -5.67 15.10 -12.75
C HIS A 59 -7.05 15.75 -12.83
N LYS A 60 -7.75 15.52 -13.94
CA LYS A 60 -9.13 15.97 -14.20
C LYS A 60 -9.97 14.80 -14.68
N PRO A 61 -11.26 14.68 -14.29
CA PRO A 61 -12.13 13.62 -14.80
C PRO A 61 -12.31 13.76 -16.31
N LEU A 62 -12.08 12.67 -17.05
CA LEU A 62 -12.09 12.68 -18.50
C LEU A 62 -13.51 12.54 -19.07
N LYS A 63 -13.77 13.19 -20.19
CA LYS A 63 -14.93 12.95 -21.06
C LYS A 63 -15.00 11.46 -21.43
N LEU A 64 -16.23 10.95 -21.55
CA LEU A 64 -16.44 9.61 -22.08
C LEU A 64 -15.99 9.55 -23.55
N ARG A 65 -15.39 8.42 -23.94
CA ARG A 65 -14.83 8.21 -25.29
C ARG A 65 -13.72 9.19 -25.69
N ILE A 66 -13.01 9.81 -24.74
CA ILE A 66 -11.86 10.71 -25.00
C ILE A 66 -10.79 10.10 -25.93
N GLN A 67 -10.66 8.77 -25.98
CA GLN A 67 -9.73 8.09 -26.89
C GLN A 67 -10.11 8.29 -28.37
N ALA A 68 -11.40 8.38 -28.69
CA ALA A 68 -11.86 8.67 -30.06
C ALA A 68 -11.54 10.12 -30.42
N ASP A 69 -11.87 11.08 -29.55
CA ASP A 69 -11.55 12.50 -29.72
C ASP A 69 -10.04 12.73 -29.93
N ILE A 70 -9.18 11.98 -29.23
CA ILE A 70 -7.72 12.04 -29.41
C ILE A 70 -7.32 11.51 -30.79
N GLN A 71 -7.91 10.41 -31.25
CA GLN A 71 -7.60 9.83 -32.57
C GLN A 71 -8.08 10.73 -33.71
N GLU A 72 -9.21 11.44 -33.54
CA GLU A 72 -9.70 12.41 -34.52
C GLU A 72 -8.80 13.64 -34.61
N ARG A 73 -8.28 14.12 -33.47
CA ARG A 73 -7.48 15.35 -33.42
C ARG A 73 -5.99 15.14 -33.69
N ALA A 74 -5.48 13.95 -33.40
CA ALA A 74 -4.10 13.56 -33.65
C ALA A 74 -4.04 12.17 -34.33
N PRO A 75 -4.54 12.04 -35.58
CA PRO A 75 -4.54 10.78 -36.30
C PRO A 75 -3.10 10.32 -36.55
N GLY A 76 -2.85 9.02 -36.36
CA GLY A 76 -1.53 8.41 -36.59
C GLY A 76 -0.48 8.68 -35.50
N GLN A 77 -0.73 9.60 -34.56
CA GLN A 77 0.22 9.92 -33.48
C GLN A 77 0.26 8.87 -32.37
N PHE A 78 -0.89 8.24 -32.09
CA PHE A 78 -1.02 7.23 -31.06
C PHE A 78 -1.78 6.01 -31.56
N THR A 79 -1.29 4.83 -31.21
CA THR A 79 -2.06 3.60 -31.42
C THR A 79 -3.14 3.47 -30.34
N LYS A 80 -4.25 2.79 -30.68
CA LYS A 80 -5.32 2.48 -29.72
C LYS A 80 -4.80 1.69 -28.51
N ALA A 81 -3.82 0.81 -28.71
CA ALA A 81 -3.20 0.02 -27.65
C ALA A 81 -2.43 0.91 -26.66
N GLN A 82 -1.63 1.85 -27.17
CA GLN A 82 -0.89 2.82 -26.35
C GLN A 82 -1.84 3.69 -25.50
N LEU A 83 -2.90 4.24 -26.11
CA LEU A 83 -3.89 5.03 -25.39
C LEU A 83 -4.61 4.19 -24.32
N SER A 84 -5.04 2.98 -24.67
CA SER A 84 -5.69 2.07 -23.71
C SER A 84 -4.79 1.75 -22.51
N ALA A 85 -3.52 1.40 -22.75
CA ALA A 85 -2.55 1.11 -21.70
C ALA A 85 -2.29 2.33 -20.80
N PHE A 86 -2.17 3.52 -21.40
CA PHE A 86 -2.00 4.77 -20.66
C PHE A 86 -3.22 5.07 -19.79
N PHE A 87 -4.43 5.08 -20.37
CA PHE A 87 -5.64 5.44 -19.65
C PHE A 87 -5.97 4.47 -18.51
N ARG A 88 -5.70 3.18 -18.67
CA ARG A 88 -5.83 2.20 -17.57
C ARG A 88 -5.00 2.58 -16.35
N ARG A 89 -3.77 3.05 -16.54
CA ARG A 89 -2.89 3.51 -15.44
C ARG A 89 -3.32 4.88 -14.93
N TYR A 90 -3.64 5.80 -15.83
CA TYR A 90 -4.00 7.17 -15.52
C TYR A 90 -5.27 7.25 -14.66
N THR A 91 -6.34 6.53 -15.04
CA THR A 91 -7.62 6.56 -14.30
C THR A 91 -7.58 5.73 -13.01
N GLY A 92 -6.69 4.72 -12.93
CA GLY A 92 -6.46 3.95 -11.71
C GLY A 92 -5.56 4.65 -10.69
N ASN A 93 -4.94 5.79 -11.04
CA ASN A 93 -4.05 6.49 -10.13
C ASN A 93 -4.81 7.19 -8.99
N THR A 94 -4.20 7.25 -7.81
CA THR A 94 -4.78 7.89 -6.62
C THR A 94 -5.12 9.36 -6.88
N GLY A 95 -4.26 10.08 -7.62
CA GLY A 95 -4.51 11.48 -7.98
C GLY A 95 -5.76 11.66 -8.85
N TYR A 96 -6.03 10.73 -9.77
CA TYR A 96 -7.24 10.76 -10.60
C TYR A 96 -8.50 10.45 -9.79
N LEU A 97 -8.45 9.46 -8.91
CA LEU A 97 -9.54 9.16 -7.99
C LEU A 97 -9.87 10.35 -7.09
N ILE A 98 -8.85 11.07 -6.59
CA ILE A 98 -9.06 12.30 -5.82
C ILE A 98 -9.73 13.38 -6.67
N ALA A 99 -9.29 13.57 -7.92
CA ALA A 99 -9.90 14.53 -8.84
C ALA A 99 -11.38 14.20 -9.14
N LEU A 100 -11.69 12.92 -9.36
CA LEU A 100 -13.05 12.41 -9.46
C LEU A 100 -13.88 12.86 -8.27
N THR A 101 -13.42 12.64 -7.03
CA THR A 101 -14.21 12.99 -5.83
C THR A 101 -14.47 14.49 -5.61
N LYS A 102 -13.71 15.37 -6.28
CA LYS A 102 -13.77 16.83 -6.12
C LYS A 102 -14.52 17.54 -7.26
N ALA A 103 -14.54 16.94 -8.44
CA ALA A 103 -15.13 17.53 -9.62
C ALA A 103 -16.64 17.24 -9.71
N LYS A 104 -17.38 18.16 -10.33
CA LYS A 104 -18.81 18.00 -10.63
C LYS A 104 -19.04 17.53 -12.08
N THR A 105 -18.15 17.91 -12.98
CA THR A 105 -18.25 17.71 -14.42
C THR A 105 -17.01 16.98 -14.96
N ARG A 106 -17.15 16.40 -16.15
CA ARG A 106 -16.05 15.82 -16.91
C ARG A 106 -15.46 16.88 -17.83
N PHE A 107 -14.20 16.71 -18.23
CA PHE A 107 -13.48 17.64 -19.09
C PHE A 107 -13.08 16.99 -20.42
N ASP A 108 -13.20 17.74 -21.51
CA ASP A 108 -12.68 17.36 -22.82
C ASP A 108 -11.20 17.74 -23.02
N LEU A 109 -10.68 17.55 -24.23
CA LEU A 109 -9.28 17.84 -24.59
C LEU A 109 -8.90 19.31 -24.48
N ASP A 110 -9.87 20.22 -24.62
CA ASP A 110 -9.69 21.67 -24.51
C ASP A 110 -9.92 22.17 -23.07
N GLY A 111 -10.32 21.29 -22.17
CA GLY A 111 -10.64 21.62 -20.78
C GLY A 111 -12.03 22.22 -20.59
N GLN A 112 -12.93 22.05 -21.55
CA GLN A 112 -14.33 22.43 -21.43
C GLN A 112 -15.14 21.31 -20.74
N GLU A 113 -16.26 21.69 -20.13
CA GLU A 113 -17.16 20.74 -19.49
C GLU A 113 -17.85 19.86 -20.53
N ALA A 114 -17.67 18.55 -20.42
CA ALA A 114 -18.09 17.57 -21.41
C ALA A 114 -18.91 16.45 -20.75
N GLY A 115 -19.98 16.86 -20.09
CA GLY A 115 -20.98 16.00 -19.47
C GLY A 115 -20.84 15.86 -17.95
N GLU A 116 -21.86 15.26 -17.36
CA GLU A 116 -21.99 15.09 -15.92
C GLU A 116 -21.22 13.89 -15.40
N LEU A 117 -20.77 14.00 -14.15
CA LEU A 117 -20.12 12.91 -13.44
C LEU A 117 -21.16 12.19 -12.57
N SER A 118 -21.46 10.93 -12.92
CA SER A 118 -22.38 10.09 -12.14
C SER A 118 -21.91 9.89 -10.70
N GLU A 119 -22.86 9.91 -9.77
CA GLU A 119 -22.63 9.64 -8.34
C GLU A 119 -22.04 8.26 -8.07
N GLU A 120 -22.37 7.27 -8.90
CA GLU A 120 -21.82 5.91 -8.79
C GLU A 120 -20.29 5.90 -8.94
N HIS A 121 -19.76 6.70 -9.87
CA HIS A 121 -18.31 6.82 -10.06
C HIS A 121 -17.65 7.56 -8.89
N LEU A 122 -18.35 8.52 -8.29
CA LEU A 122 -17.88 9.22 -7.09
C LEU A 122 -17.80 8.26 -5.90
N ALA A 123 -18.84 7.45 -5.70
CA ALA A 123 -18.91 6.45 -4.65
C ALA A 123 -17.78 5.43 -4.80
N ALA A 124 -17.62 4.84 -5.99
CA ALA A 124 -16.54 3.88 -6.27
C ALA A 124 -15.14 4.48 -6.06
N ALA A 125 -14.92 5.75 -6.45
CA ALA A 125 -13.64 6.42 -6.23
C ALA A 125 -13.34 6.64 -4.74
N ARG A 126 -14.35 7.00 -3.93
CA ARG A 126 -14.21 7.17 -2.48
C ARG A 126 -13.90 5.85 -1.79
N GLU A 127 -14.60 4.79 -2.17
CA GLU A 127 -14.37 3.44 -1.64
C GLU A 127 -12.94 2.97 -1.93
N GLU A 128 -12.48 3.10 -3.17
CA GLU A 128 -11.13 2.69 -3.55
C GLU A 128 -10.04 3.51 -2.83
N LEU A 129 -10.26 4.82 -2.64
CA LEU A 129 -9.34 5.65 -1.85
C LEU A 129 -9.30 5.24 -0.38
N ALA A 130 -10.45 4.91 0.21
CA ALA A 130 -10.53 4.41 1.58
C ALA A 130 -9.81 3.07 1.72
N ARG A 131 -10.04 2.13 0.81
CA ARG A 131 -9.36 0.84 0.75
C ARG A 131 -7.84 0.99 0.70
N ARG A 132 -7.33 1.86 -0.19
CA ARG A 132 -5.89 2.14 -0.31
C ARG A 132 -5.30 2.74 0.95
N ARG A 133 -6.03 3.65 1.60
CA ARG A 133 -5.59 4.28 2.85
C ARG A 133 -5.51 3.25 3.98
N ASN A 134 -6.50 2.38 4.10
CA ASN A 134 -6.53 1.34 5.14
C ASN A 134 -5.36 0.37 4.97
N LEU A 135 -5.15 -0.15 3.76
CA LEU A 135 -4.03 -1.05 3.47
C LEU A 135 -2.66 -0.40 3.78
N LYS A 136 -2.51 0.90 3.45
CA LYS A 136 -1.28 1.63 3.78
C LYS A 136 -1.10 1.79 5.29
N ASN A 137 -2.17 2.13 6.01
CA ASN A 137 -2.14 2.28 7.46
C ASN A 137 -1.82 0.96 8.16
N GLU A 138 -2.41 -0.15 7.71
CA GLU A 138 -2.13 -1.50 8.20
C GLU A 138 -0.66 -1.87 8.01
N ARG A 139 -0.09 -1.62 6.84
CA ARG A 139 1.34 -1.86 6.59
C ARG A 139 2.23 -1.04 7.53
N ILE A 140 1.91 0.24 7.72
CA ILE A 140 2.67 1.12 8.63
C ILE A 140 2.50 0.68 10.09
N ALA A 141 1.32 0.22 10.48
CA ALA A 141 1.07 -0.30 11.83
C ALA A 141 1.88 -1.57 12.08
N ALA A 142 1.87 -2.53 11.14
CA ALA A 142 2.65 -3.75 11.23
C ALA A 142 4.16 -3.49 11.32
N GLU A 143 4.68 -2.57 10.52
CA GLU A 143 6.10 -2.16 10.55
C GLU A 143 6.47 -1.54 11.91
N ARG A 144 5.61 -0.67 12.46
CA ARG A 144 5.81 -0.08 13.79
C ARG A 144 5.74 -1.10 14.92
N GLU A 145 4.83 -2.07 14.83
CA GLU A 145 4.74 -3.15 15.81
C GLU A 145 6.02 -4.00 15.81
N GLN A 146 6.54 -4.34 14.62
CA GLN A 146 7.82 -5.04 14.49
C GLN A 146 8.98 -4.23 15.08
N GLU A 147 9.07 -2.94 14.76
CA GLU A 147 10.10 -2.04 15.31
C GLU A 147 10.00 -1.97 16.85
N ASN A 148 8.79 -1.80 17.40
CA ASN A 148 8.55 -1.76 18.83
C ASN A 148 8.97 -3.07 19.52
N LEU A 149 8.69 -4.22 18.91
CA LEU A 149 9.12 -5.52 19.43
C LEU A 149 10.65 -5.64 19.45
N LEU A 150 11.34 -5.22 18.38
CA LEU A 150 12.80 -5.22 18.33
C LEU A 150 13.40 -4.28 19.39
N VAL A 151 12.84 -3.08 19.55
CA VAL A 151 13.25 -2.13 20.60
C VAL A 151 13.00 -2.71 21.98
N GLN A 152 11.87 -3.40 22.20
CA GLN A 152 11.57 -4.06 23.47
C GLN A 152 12.54 -5.21 23.75
N GLN A 153 12.85 -6.06 22.77
CA GLN A 153 13.84 -7.14 22.91
C GLN A 153 15.23 -6.59 23.24
N ARG A 154 15.64 -5.49 22.60
CA ARG A 154 16.88 -4.78 22.93
C ARG A 154 16.86 -4.23 24.36
N ARG A 155 15.75 -3.63 24.80
CA ARG A 155 15.59 -3.15 26.18
C ARG A 155 15.68 -4.29 27.20
N ASN A 156 15.03 -5.42 26.92
CA ASN A 156 15.06 -6.60 27.78
C ASN A 156 16.48 -7.16 27.92
N ARG A 157 17.21 -7.29 26.80
CA ARG A 157 18.61 -7.74 26.80
C ARG A 157 19.55 -6.77 27.52
N ALA A 158 19.37 -5.46 27.32
CA ALA A 158 20.13 -4.45 28.05
C ALA A 158 19.86 -4.52 29.56
N GLY A 159 18.61 -4.73 29.97
CA GLY A 159 18.24 -4.95 31.38
C GLY A 159 18.88 -6.22 31.94
N LEU A 160 18.83 -7.34 31.20
CA LEU A 160 19.46 -8.60 31.59
C LEU A 160 20.96 -8.45 31.82
N LEU A 161 21.66 -7.76 30.91
CA LEU A 161 23.09 -7.47 31.06
C LEU A 161 23.36 -6.61 32.31
N TRP A 162 22.56 -5.57 32.51
CA TRP A 162 22.71 -4.68 33.68
C TRP A 162 22.50 -5.43 35.00
N ASP A 163 21.48 -6.28 35.08
CA ASP A 163 21.20 -7.10 36.26
C ASP A 163 22.32 -8.12 36.50
N PHE A 164 22.83 -8.75 35.43
CA PHE A 164 23.91 -9.73 35.52
C PHE A 164 25.23 -9.10 35.97
N GLU A 165 25.56 -7.88 35.52
CA GLU A 165 26.78 -7.17 35.95
C GLU A 165 26.75 -6.79 37.45
N ARG A 166 25.57 -6.79 38.08
CA ARG A 166 25.37 -6.32 39.46
C ARG A 166 24.96 -7.41 40.44
N THR A 167 24.63 -8.60 39.95
CA THR A 167 24.15 -9.69 40.78
C THR A 167 25.26 -10.27 41.66
N THR A 168 24.91 -10.65 42.88
CA THR A 168 25.75 -11.47 43.78
C THR A 168 25.25 -12.90 43.88
N LEU A 169 24.20 -13.26 43.14
CA LEU A 169 23.60 -14.59 43.13
C LEU A 169 24.48 -15.58 42.36
N THR A 170 24.35 -16.87 42.69
CA THR A 170 24.89 -17.93 41.84
C THR A 170 24.21 -17.90 40.47
N LEU A 171 24.92 -18.39 39.44
CA LEU A 171 24.43 -18.42 38.06
C LEU A 171 23.04 -19.08 37.96
N LYS A 172 22.89 -20.26 38.57
CA LYS A 172 21.64 -21.01 38.61
C LYS A 172 20.48 -20.23 39.24
N ASN A 173 20.72 -19.51 40.34
CA ASN A 173 19.70 -18.71 41.00
C ASN A 173 19.32 -17.48 40.16
N PHE A 174 20.29 -16.86 39.50
CA PHE A 174 20.05 -15.74 38.58
C PHE A 174 19.21 -16.16 37.36
N CYS A 175 19.60 -17.25 36.71
CA CYS A 175 18.88 -17.87 35.59
C CYS A 175 17.43 -18.18 35.98
N THR A 176 17.22 -18.80 37.15
CA THR A 176 15.89 -19.10 37.69
C THR A 176 15.05 -17.84 37.89
N LEU A 177 15.63 -16.74 38.41
CA LEU A 177 14.92 -15.48 38.65
C LEU A 177 14.57 -14.73 37.36
N LYS A 178 15.43 -14.81 36.34
CA LYS A 178 15.23 -14.12 35.05
C LYS A 178 14.45 -14.96 34.03
N GLY A 179 14.16 -16.22 34.33
CA GLY A 179 13.46 -17.13 33.43
C GLY A 179 14.27 -17.45 32.18
N VAL A 180 15.60 -17.49 32.31
CA VAL A 180 16.55 -17.80 31.22
C VAL A 180 17.29 -19.08 31.60
N THR A 181 17.56 -19.97 30.64
CA THR A 181 18.36 -21.17 30.93
C THR A 181 19.84 -20.85 31.09
N GLU A 182 20.58 -21.71 31.78
CA GLU A 182 22.03 -21.55 31.94
C GLU A 182 22.79 -21.64 30.60
N GLU A 183 22.21 -22.33 29.61
CA GLU A 183 22.78 -22.51 28.26
C GLU A 183 22.55 -21.29 27.36
N GLU A 184 21.39 -20.63 27.45
CA GLU A 184 21.04 -19.48 26.62
C GLU A 184 21.65 -18.15 27.11
N LEU A 185 21.88 -18.05 28.44
CA LEU A 185 22.34 -16.82 29.07
C LEU A 185 23.64 -16.27 28.46
N PRO A 186 24.70 -17.06 28.20
CA PRO A 186 25.93 -16.56 27.59
C PRO A 186 25.68 -15.88 26.23
N GLY A 187 24.85 -16.48 25.37
CA GLY A 187 24.53 -15.92 24.06
C GLY A 187 23.74 -14.62 24.16
N LEU A 188 22.76 -14.54 25.06
CA LEU A 188 21.99 -13.31 25.29
C LEU A 188 22.88 -12.18 25.83
N LEU A 189 23.83 -12.47 26.71
CA LEU A 189 24.78 -11.49 27.24
C LEU A 189 25.77 -11.01 26.18
N GLU A 190 26.24 -11.90 25.29
CA GLU A 190 27.11 -11.51 24.17
C GLU A 190 26.39 -10.52 23.24
N ILE A 191 25.15 -10.83 22.87
CA ILE A 191 24.34 -9.93 22.04
C ILE A 191 24.10 -8.60 22.76
N ALA A 192 23.75 -8.62 24.04
CA ALA A 192 23.51 -7.41 24.82
C ALA A 192 24.76 -6.51 24.91
N ARG A 193 25.96 -7.11 25.07
CA ARG A 193 27.23 -6.37 25.09
C ARG A 193 27.53 -5.74 23.74
N LYS A 194 27.32 -6.48 22.65
CA LYS A 194 27.45 -5.95 21.28
C LYS A 194 26.51 -4.78 21.05
N GLU A 195 25.24 -4.90 21.43
CA GLU A 195 24.25 -3.84 21.29
C GLU A 195 24.52 -2.60 22.15
N ARG A 196 25.18 -2.76 23.30
CA ARG A 196 25.66 -1.66 24.15
C ARG A 196 26.85 -0.95 23.51
N ALA A 197 27.77 -1.70 22.91
CA ALA A 197 28.95 -1.15 22.22
C ALA A 197 28.57 -0.42 20.92
N GLU A 198 27.57 -0.92 20.18
CA GLU A 198 27.05 -0.30 18.96
C GLU A 198 26.14 0.90 19.22
N MET A 199 25.70 1.12 20.46
CA MET A 199 24.88 2.28 20.80
C MET A 199 25.74 3.54 20.77
N PRO A 200 25.50 4.50 19.84
CA PRO A 200 26.22 5.76 19.89
C PRO A 200 25.96 6.42 21.26
N PRO A 201 26.97 7.12 21.83
CA PRO A 201 26.76 7.88 23.05
C PRO A 201 25.52 8.73 22.86
N ARG A 202 24.59 8.68 23.82
CA ARG A 202 23.45 9.60 23.80
C ARG A 202 24.06 10.99 23.82
N GLU A 203 23.96 11.71 22.71
CA GLU A 203 24.13 13.16 22.74
C GLU A 203 23.21 13.64 23.85
N GLU A 204 23.81 14.23 24.89
CA GLU A 204 23.05 14.98 25.87
C GLU A 204 22.21 15.94 25.06
N ARG A 205 20.91 15.67 24.99
CA ARG A 205 19.96 16.62 24.46
C ARG A 205 20.09 17.81 25.39
N GLN A 206 20.95 18.77 25.02
CA GLN A 206 20.93 20.09 25.58
C GLN A 206 19.47 20.48 25.52
N ASP A 207 18.87 20.58 26.70
CA ASP A 207 17.50 21.02 26.89
C ASP A 207 17.37 22.34 26.14
N ARG A 208 16.95 22.28 24.87
CA ARG A 208 16.37 23.41 24.19
C ARG A 208 15.06 23.62 24.93
N ARG A 209 15.16 24.33 26.06
CA ARG A 209 14.04 24.94 26.76
C ARG A 209 13.14 25.50 25.66
N PRO A 210 11.87 25.08 25.55
CA PRO A 210 10.97 25.77 24.65
C PRO A 210 10.86 27.19 25.20
N ASP A 211 11.53 28.11 24.52
CA ASP A 211 11.43 29.55 24.79
C ASP A 211 9.94 29.88 24.69
N GLN A 212 9.33 30.08 25.86
CA GLN A 212 7.98 30.57 25.96
C GLN A 212 7.99 31.99 25.41
N ARG A 213 7.79 32.13 24.09
CA ARG A 213 7.19 33.34 23.52
C ARG A 213 5.73 33.41 23.96
N ARG A 214 5.57 33.68 25.25
CA ARG A 214 4.35 34.11 25.89
C ARG A 214 4.44 35.63 25.95
N ASP A 215 4.19 36.30 24.82
CA ASP A 215 3.80 37.72 24.79
C ASP A 215 3.34 38.10 23.38
N ALA A 216 2.05 37.88 23.11
CA ALA A 216 1.21 38.70 22.23
C ALA A 216 -0.24 38.22 22.35
N ARG A 217 -0.81 38.30 23.56
CA ARG A 217 -2.26 38.19 23.74
C ARG A 217 -2.87 39.53 23.32
N ALA A 218 -3.46 39.56 22.12
CA ALA A 218 -4.30 40.67 21.67
C ALA A 218 -5.40 40.98 22.72
N PRO A 219 -5.71 42.25 23.00
CA PRO A 219 -6.75 42.60 23.96
C PRO A 219 -8.12 42.21 23.37
N ARG A 220 -8.75 41.21 23.99
CA ARG A 220 -10.12 40.78 23.66
C ARG A 220 -11.08 41.83 24.22
N ALA A 221 -11.82 42.46 23.31
CA ALA A 221 -12.84 43.46 23.56
C ALA A 221 -13.80 43.05 24.70
N GLU A 222 -14.04 44.02 25.56
CA GLU A 222 -14.91 44.03 26.72
C GLU A 222 -16.37 43.92 26.27
N GLN A 223 -16.94 42.72 26.36
CA GLN A 223 -18.39 42.53 26.30
C GLN A 223 -18.92 42.29 27.72
N GLN A 224 -19.47 43.37 28.26
CA GLN A 224 -20.22 43.45 29.51
C GLN A 224 -21.30 42.35 29.54
N ARG A 225 -21.27 41.51 30.57
CA ARG A 225 -22.41 40.65 30.94
C ARG A 225 -23.04 41.23 32.21
N PRO A 226 -24.37 41.39 32.28
CA PRO A 226 -25.03 42.03 33.41
C PRO A 226 -24.91 41.16 34.68
N ARG A 227 -24.66 41.85 35.80
CA ARG A 227 -24.48 41.27 37.14
C ARG A 227 -25.79 40.68 37.66
N HIS A 228 -25.84 39.37 37.89
CA HIS A 228 -26.91 38.76 38.68
C HIS A 228 -26.56 38.89 40.18
N LYS A 229 -27.45 39.53 40.95
CA LYS A 229 -27.36 39.66 42.42
C LYS A 229 -27.37 38.28 43.11
N PRO A 230 -26.63 38.11 44.23
CA PRO A 230 -26.70 36.88 45.02
C PRO A 230 -27.98 36.88 45.87
N GLN A 231 -28.72 35.75 45.83
CA GLN A 231 -29.83 35.48 46.75
C GLN A 231 -29.27 34.98 48.10
N PRO A 232 -29.90 35.32 49.23
CA PRO A 232 -29.40 34.98 50.57
C PRO A 232 -29.65 33.50 50.91
N ARG A 233 -28.65 32.89 51.57
CA ARG A 233 -28.74 31.56 52.19
C ARG A 233 -29.72 31.60 53.36
N THR A 234 -30.71 30.72 53.36
CA THR A 234 -31.45 30.37 54.58
C THR A 234 -30.82 29.13 55.23
N PRO A 235 -30.66 29.10 56.57
CA PRO A 235 -30.18 27.91 57.27
C PRO A 235 -31.35 27.05 57.75
N ARG A 236 -31.26 25.74 57.52
CA ARG A 236 -31.28 24.68 58.54
C ARG A 236 -31.60 23.34 57.89
#